data_AF-A0A2E0WPP6-F1
#
_entry.id   AF-A0A2E0WPP6-F1
#
_cell.length_a   1.000
_cell.length_b   1.000
_cell.length_c   1.000
_cell.angle_alpha   90.00
_cell.angle_beta   90.00
_cell.angle_gamma   90.00
#
_symmetry.space_group_name_H-M   'P 1'
#
loop_
_entity.id
_entity.type
_entity.pdbx_description
1 polymer ?
#
loop_
_entity_poly.entity_id
_entity_poly.type
_entity_poly.pdbx_seq_one_letter_code
_entity_poly.pdbx_strand_id
1 'polypeptide(L)'
;MKVMIYKRFERFWHWTQAALIVALMITGFEIHAVYSLFGFERAVNLHIILAWSLIVLWAFAIFWHLTTGEWRHYIPTTEKLMAMVRYYSIGMFRDEEKPFKKSLSAKHNPLQRLAYLGFKLAISPLIWISGLLYLFYTDWPALGLEGLSLGTVAMVHTAAAIAMLVFFIAHVYLALTGRPFYAYVKAMITGYEEIEDAEASGKKP
;
A
#
# COMPACT_ATOMS: atom_id res chain seq x y z
N MET A 1 -19.40 -0.26 -21.62
CA MET A 1 -18.96 -1.69 -21.55
C MET A 1 -18.40 -2.07 -20.17
N LYS A 2 -18.59 -3.32 -19.67
CA LYS A 2 -17.93 -3.84 -18.44
C LYS A 2 -16.63 -4.56 -18.78
N VAL A 3 -15.52 -4.18 -18.16
CA VAL A 3 -14.21 -4.82 -18.37
C VAL A 3 -13.71 -5.41 -17.05
N MET A 4 -13.17 -6.63 -17.08
CA MET A 4 -12.54 -7.23 -15.90
C MET A 4 -11.16 -6.59 -15.68
N ILE A 5 -11.04 -5.82 -14.60
CA ILE A 5 -9.83 -5.07 -14.25
C ILE A 5 -9.03 -5.76 -13.15
N TYR A 6 -9.71 -6.50 -12.25
CA TYR A 6 -9.10 -7.20 -11.12
C TYR A 6 -9.47 -8.68 -11.11
N LYS A 7 -8.47 -9.56 -11.14
CA LYS A 7 -8.65 -11.02 -11.07
C LYS A 7 -9.07 -11.45 -9.67
N ARG A 8 -9.64 -12.67 -9.55
CA ARG A 8 -10.12 -13.21 -8.27
C ARG A 8 -9.04 -13.22 -7.18
N PHE A 9 -7.83 -13.66 -7.54
CA PHE A 9 -6.70 -13.70 -6.62
C PHE A 9 -6.32 -12.31 -6.11
N GLU A 10 -6.23 -11.31 -7.00
CA GLU A 10 -5.87 -9.94 -6.62
C GLU A 10 -6.85 -9.34 -5.61
N ARG A 11 -8.16 -9.61 -5.79
CA ARG A 11 -9.18 -9.17 -4.84
C ARG A 11 -9.07 -9.89 -3.50
N PHE A 12 -8.90 -11.20 -3.51
CA PHE A 12 -8.68 -11.98 -2.29
C PHE A 12 -7.47 -11.48 -1.52
N TRP A 13 -6.34 -11.33 -2.21
CA TRP A 13 -5.09 -10.82 -1.66
C TRP A 13 -5.27 -9.43 -1.06
N HIS A 14 -5.87 -8.50 -1.81
CA HIS A 14 -6.12 -7.14 -1.35
C HIS A 14 -6.96 -7.08 -0.07
N TRP A 15 -8.12 -7.76 -0.05
CA TRP A 15 -9.03 -7.72 1.10
C TRP A 15 -8.46 -8.43 2.32
N THR A 16 -7.75 -9.55 2.13
CA THR A 16 -7.04 -10.23 3.22
C THR A 16 -5.94 -9.33 3.79
N GLN A 17 -5.17 -8.67 2.93
CA GLN A 17 -4.14 -7.72 3.35
C GLN A 17 -4.75 -6.53 4.11
N ALA A 18 -5.85 -5.96 3.62
CA ALA A 18 -6.54 -4.85 4.29
C ALA A 18 -7.01 -5.25 5.69
N ALA A 19 -7.62 -6.44 5.83
CA ALA A 19 -8.05 -6.96 7.13
C ALA A 19 -6.87 -7.14 8.11
N LEU A 20 -5.75 -7.70 7.64
CA LEU A 20 -4.55 -7.88 8.45
C LEU A 20 -3.95 -6.53 8.90
N ILE A 21 -3.87 -5.54 7.99
CA ILE A 21 -3.37 -4.20 8.34
C ILE A 21 -4.27 -3.53 9.38
N VAL A 22 -5.59 -3.65 9.26
CA VAL A 22 -6.53 -3.11 10.27
C VAL A 22 -6.34 -3.81 11.62
N ALA A 23 -6.21 -5.13 11.65
CA ALA A 23 -5.96 -5.87 12.88
C ALA A 23 -4.60 -5.51 13.52
N LEU A 24 -3.57 -5.27 12.72
CA LEU A 24 -2.26 -4.76 13.17
C LEU A 24 -2.39 -3.36 13.77
N MET A 25 -3.16 -2.46 13.17
CA MET A 25 -3.42 -1.14 13.75
C MET A 25 -4.17 -1.24 15.09
N ILE A 26 -5.17 -2.12 15.18
CA ILE A 26 -5.92 -2.35 16.43
C ILE A 26 -4.97 -2.82 17.54
N THR A 27 -4.25 -3.90 17.30
CA THR A 27 -3.30 -4.44 18.28
C THR A 27 -2.18 -3.45 18.60
N GLY A 28 -1.69 -2.68 17.62
CA GLY A 28 -0.68 -1.64 17.83
C GLY A 28 -1.16 -0.52 18.75
N PHE A 29 -2.38 -0.01 18.56
CA PHE A 29 -2.94 1.01 19.45
C PHE A 29 -3.11 0.52 20.88
N GLU A 30 -3.50 -0.74 21.07
CA GLU A 30 -3.59 -1.35 22.39
C GLU A 30 -2.22 -1.53 23.06
N ILE A 31 -1.18 -1.93 22.31
CA ILE A 31 0.21 -1.99 22.81
C ILE A 31 0.68 -0.61 23.29
N HIS A 32 0.24 0.46 22.63
CA HIS A 32 0.49 1.85 23.04
C HIS A 32 -0.46 2.36 24.14
N ALA A 33 -1.26 1.48 24.75
CA ALA A 33 -2.17 1.79 25.85
C ALA A 33 -3.23 2.85 25.52
N VAL A 34 -3.60 3.02 24.24
CA VAL A 34 -4.68 3.95 23.84
C VAL A 34 -6.04 3.46 24.32
N TYR A 35 -6.21 2.15 24.42
CA TYR A 35 -7.36 1.47 25.00
C TYR A 35 -6.94 0.07 25.48
N SER A 36 -7.87 -0.65 26.12
CA SER A 36 -7.69 -2.03 26.56
C SER A 36 -8.84 -2.89 26.04
N LEU A 37 -8.54 -3.89 25.22
CA LEU A 37 -9.50 -4.82 24.61
C LEU A 37 -9.13 -6.28 24.88
N PHE A 38 -7.88 -6.67 24.67
CA PHE A 38 -7.32 -8.01 24.88
C PHE A 38 -6.37 -8.12 26.08
N GLY A 39 -5.77 -7.00 26.51
CA GLY A 39 -4.65 -6.92 27.45
C GLY A 39 -3.29 -6.93 26.74
N PHE A 40 -2.30 -6.21 27.31
CA PHE A 40 -1.00 -5.93 26.67
C PHE A 40 -0.31 -7.16 26.08
N GLU A 41 -0.09 -8.21 26.89
CA GLU A 41 0.61 -9.42 26.45
C GLU A 41 -0.11 -10.09 25.28
N ARG A 42 -1.44 -10.18 25.34
CA ARG A 42 -2.24 -10.78 24.27
C ARG A 42 -2.24 -9.91 23.01
N ALA A 43 -2.28 -8.59 23.16
CA ALA A 43 -2.17 -7.66 22.04
C ALA A 43 -0.82 -7.80 21.33
N VAL A 44 0.29 -7.89 22.07
CA VAL A 44 1.63 -8.15 21.51
C VAL A 44 1.68 -9.48 20.74
N ASN A 45 1.22 -10.57 21.36
CA ASN A 45 1.21 -11.88 20.72
C ASN A 45 0.37 -11.91 19.44
N LEU A 46 -0.83 -11.30 19.48
CA LEU A 46 -1.68 -11.16 18.30
C LEU A 46 -1.01 -10.31 17.23
N HIS A 47 -0.38 -9.19 17.59
CA HIS A 47 0.33 -8.33 16.65
C HIS A 47 1.43 -9.09 15.90
N ILE A 48 2.22 -9.91 16.62
CA ILE A 48 3.27 -10.75 16.03
C ILE A 48 2.67 -11.78 15.06
N ILE A 49 1.62 -12.49 15.46
CA ILE A 49 0.94 -13.48 14.61
C ILE A 49 0.39 -12.84 13.34
N LEU A 50 -0.24 -11.66 13.47
CA LEU A 50 -0.78 -10.90 12.34
C LEU A 50 0.33 -10.42 11.39
N ALA A 51 1.48 -9.98 11.93
CA ALA A 51 2.61 -9.55 11.14
C ALA A 51 3.19 -10.71 10.33
N TRP A 52 3.40 -11.87 10.95
CA TRP A 52 3.83 -13.08 10.23
C TRP A 52 2.80 -13.55 9.21
N SER A 53 1.51 -13.49 9.54
CA SER A 53 0.43 -13.83 8.59
C SER A 53 0.46 -12.93 7.35
N LEU A 54 0.78 -11.64 7.53
CA LEU A 54 0.93 -10.69 6.44
C LEU A 54 2.18 -10.99 5.58
N ILE A 55 3.31 -11.35 6.19
CA ILE A 55 4.51 -11.81 5.46
C ILE A 55 4.20 -13.05 4.61
N VAL A 56 3.50 -14.03 5.20
CA VAL A 56 3.11 -15.26 4.48
C VAL A 56 2.18 -14.93 3.31
N LEU A 57 1.19 -14.06 3.51
CA LEU A 57 0.31 -13.59 2.45
C LEU A 57 1.11 -12.94 1.30
N TRP A 58 2.12 -12.14 1.63
CA TRP A 58 2.99 -11.51 0.63
C TRP A 58 3.86 -12.52 -0.12
N ALA A 59 4.39 -13.54 0.56
CA ALA A 59 5.12 -14.62 -0.10
C ALA A 59 4.24 -15.33 -1.15
N PHE A 60 2.98 -15.62 -0.82
CA PHE A 60 2.02 -16.17 -1.77
C PHE A 60 1.70 -15.21 -2.92
N ALA A 61 1.55 -13.91 -2.63
CA ALA A 61 1.30 -12.91 -3.65
C ALA A 61 2.47 -12.79 -4.64
N ILE A 62 3.70 -12.73 -4.13
CA ILE A 62 4.93 -12.68 -4.95
C ILE A 62 5.01 -13.94 -5.81
N PHE A 63 4.84 -15.13 -5.21
CA PHE A 63 4.84 -16.39 -5.94
C PHE A 63 3.78 -16.42 -7.05
N TRP A 64 2.55 -15.98 -6.77
CA TRP A 64 1.49 -15.91 -7.76
C TRP A 64 1.81 -14.93 -8.89
N HIS A 65 2.33 -13.74 -8.58
CA HIS A 65 2.72 -12.76 -9.61
C HIS A 65 3.85 -13.28 -10.51
N LEU A 66 4.82 -14.01 -9.95
CA LEU A 66 5.91 -14.63 -10.70
C LEU A 66 5.40 -15.76 -11.62
N THR A 67 4.55 -16.65 -11.10
CA THR A 67 4.05 -17.82 -11.84
C THR A 67 3.02 -17.47 -12.91
N THR A 68 2.21 -16.42 -12.71
CA THR A 68 1.20 -15.99 -13.70
C THR A 68 1.75 -15.01 -14.75
N GLY A 69 2.97 -14.50 -14.57
CA GLY A 69 3.54 -13.49 -15.47
C GLY A 69 2.93 -12.09 -15.32
N GLU A 70 1.97 -11.91 -14.40
CA GLU A 70 1.31 -10.62 -14.14
C GLU A 70 2.27 -9.55 -13.64
N TRP A 71 3.43 -9.95 -13.09
CA TRP A 71 4.51 -9.02 -12.74
C TRP A 71 4.94 -8.12 -13.93
N ARG A 72 4.77 -8.57 -15.18
CA ARG A 72 5.06 -7.79 -16.39
C ARG A 72 4.24 -6.51 -16.49
N HIS A 73 3.03 -6.48 -15.91
CA HIS A 73 2.21 -5.26 -15.83
C HIS A 73 2.72 -4.26 -14.77
N TYR A 74 3.58 -4.70 -13.86
CA TYR A 74 4.09 -3.90 -12.74
C TYR A 74 5.50 -3.38 -12.95
N ILE A 75 6.20 -3.72 -14.04
CA ILE A 75 7.55 -3.23 -14.35
C ILE A 75 7.46 -1.73 -14.70
N PRO A 76 7.91 -0.81 -13.84
CA PRO A 76 8.01 0.58 -14.21
C PRO A 76 9.25 0.75 -15.09
N THR A 77 9.12 1.31 -16.29
CA THR A 77 10.29 1.79 -17.04
C THR A 77 10.89 2.98 -16.28
N THR A 78 12.14 2.87 -15.83
CA THR A 78 12.84 3.80 -14.93
C THR A 78 12.83 5.26 -15.40
N GLU A 79 12.82 5.50 -16.71
CA GLU A 79 12.65 6.84 -17.31
C GLU A 79 11.35 7.54 -16.89
N LYS A 80 10.25 6.78 -16.74
CA LYS A 80 8.93 7.32 -16.36
C LYS A 80 8.87 7.70 -14.88
N LEU A 81 9.66 7.03 -14.03
CA LEU A 81 9.70 7.31 -12.59
C LEU A 81 10.42 8.63 -12.30
N MET A 82 11.58 8.88 -12.92
CA MET A 82 12.28 10.17 -12.78
C MET A 82 11.53 11.32 -13.42
N ALA A 83 10.86 11.10 -14.56
CA ALA A 83 9.98 12.10 -15.14
C ALA A 83 8.82 12.46 -14.21
N MET A 84 8.21 11.48 -13.51
CA MET A 84 7.17 11.72 -12.51
C MET A 84 7.70 12.48 -11.29
N VAL A 85 8.84 12.07 -10.73
CA VAL A 85 9.45 12.76 -9.57
C VAL A 85 9.77 14.20 -9.94
N ARG A 86 10.48 14.45 -11.05
CA ARG A 86 10.83 15.80 -11.51
C ARG A 86 9.60 16.67 -11.76
N TYR A 87 8.58 16.11 -12.40
CA TYR A 87 7.34 16.81 -12.68
C TYR A 87 6.62 17.25 -11.40
N TYR A 88 6.45 16.36 -10.42
CA TYR A 88 5.72 16.71 -9.20
C TYR A 88 6.56 17.49 -8.18
N SER A 89 7.89 17.39 -8.21
CA SER A 89 8.76 18.20 -7.37
C SER A 89 8.89 19.64 -7.86
N ILE A 90 8.93 19.86 -9.19
CA ILE A 90 9.26 21.18 -9.76
C ILE A 90 8.30 21.56 -10.90
N GLY A 91 8.05 20.64 -11.85
CA GLY A 91 7.30 20.95 -13.08
C GLY A 91 5.84 21.37 -12.86
N MET A 92 5.20 20.89 -11.80
CA MET A 92 3.81 21.23 -11.45
C MET A 92 3.65 22.71 -11.07
N PHE A 93 4.69 23.33 -10.49
CA PHE A 93 4.69 24.76 -10.14
C PHE A 93 5.14 25.66 -11.30
N ARG A 94 5.61 25.06 -12.39
CA ARG A 94 6.07 25.74 -13.62
C ARG A 94 5.09 25.58 -14.79
N ASP A 95 3.90 25.05 -14.52
CA ASP A 95 2.88 24.74 -15.53
C ASP A 95 3.40 23.87 -16.69
N GLU A 96 4.41 23.03 -16.40
CA GLU A 96 4.97 22.12 -17.40
C GLU A 96 3.88 21.12 -17.86
N GLU A 97 3.95 20.70 -19.13
CA GLU A 97 3.05 19.66 -19.62
C GLU A 97 3.28 18.37 -18.84
N LYS A 98 2.18 17.76 -18.37
CA LYS A 98 2.22 16.47 -17.67
C LYS A 98 2.95 15.47 -18.57
N PRO A 99 4.02 14.79 -18.09
CA PRO A 99 4.76 13.82 -18.89
C PRO A 99 3.91 12.60 -19.28
N PHE A 100 2.69 12.50 -18.77
CA PHE A 100 1.69 11.53 -19.19
C PHE A 100 0.35 12.23 -19.49
N LYS A 101 -0.14 12.05 -20.73
CA LYS A 101 -1.53 12.28 -21.08
C LYS A 101 -2.40 11.22 -20.39
N LYS A 102 -3.53 11.62 -19.79
CA LYS A 102 -4.54 10.67 -19.30
C LYS A 102 -5.01 9.85 -20.50
N SER A 103 -4.63 8.58 -20.56
CA SER A 103 -5.34 7.58 -21.36
C SER A 103 -6.06 6.63 -20.41
N LEU A 104 -7.03 5.86 -20.93
CA LEU A 104 -7.76 4.77 -20.26
C LEU A 104 -6.86 3.80 -19.44
N SER A 105 -5.54 3.84 -19.61
CA SER A 105 -4.54 3.05 -18.88
C SER A 105 -4.06 3.65 -17.54
N ALA A 106 -4.46 4.88 -17.20
CA ALA A 106 -4.03 5.56 -15.98
C ALA A 106 -4.96 5.26 -14.79
N LYS A 107 -4.91 4.04 -14.23
CA LYS A 107 -5.75 3.56 -13.09
C LYS A 107 -5.76 4.46 -11.84
N HIS A 108 -4.79 5.36 -11.67
CA HIS A 108 -4.65 6.19 -10.47
C HIS A 108 -4.46 7.67 -10.79
N ASN A 109 -5.15 8.52 -10.02
CA ASN A 109 -4.98 9.97 -10.07
C ASN A 109 -3.58 10.38 -9.52
N PRO A 110 -3.07 11.58 -9.85
CA PRO A 110 -1.75 12.05 -9.40
C PRO A 110 -1.49 11.94 -7.89
N LEU A 111 -2.49 12.24 -7.06
CA LEU A 111 -2.39 12.18 -5.60
C LEU A 111 -2.31 10.74 -5.09
N GLN A 112 -3.10 9.83 -5.67
CA GLN A 112 -3.05 8.40 -5.43
C GLN A 112 -1.66 7.86 -5.78
N ARG A 113 -1.09 8.24 -6.94
CA ARG A 113 0.27 7.80 -7.33
C ARG A 113 1.34 8.25 -6.33
N LEU A 114 1.28 9.48 -5.83
CA LEU A 114 2.21 9.98 -4.82
C LEU A 114 2.03 9.27 -3.48
N ALA A 115 0.78 9.03 -3.05
CA ALA A 115 0.48 8.25 -1.85
C ALA A 115 1.02 6.81 -1.97
N TYR A 116 0.85 6.16 -3.12
CA TYR A 116 1.42 4.83 -3.37
C TYR A 116 2.95 4.83 -3.39
N LEU A 117 3.58 5.87 -3.94
CA LEU A 117 5.04 6.00 -3.94
C LEU A 117 5.58 6.14 -2.51
N GLY A 118 4.98 7.01 -1.70
CA GLY A 118 5.32 7.17 -0.29
C GLY A 118 5.11 5.89 0.52
N PHE A 119 3.99 5.21 0.30
CA PHE A 119 3.72 3.91 0.91
C PHE A 119 4.80 2.86 0.56
N LYS A 120 5.18 2.75 -0.72
CA LYS A 120 6.14 1.73 -1.18
C LYS A 120 7.58 2.03 -0.78
N LEU A 121 8.02 3.28 -0.89
CA LEU A 121 9.44 3.64 -0.73
C LEU A 121 9.80 4.13 0.68
N ALA A 122 8.82 4.57 1.48
CA ALA A 122 9.08 5.07 2.82
C ALA A 122 8.35 4.26 3.89
N ILE A 123 7.02 4.24 3.86
CA ILE A 123 6.22 3.64 4.95
C ILE A 123 6.51 2.14 5.09
N SER A 124 6.46 1.40 3.97
CA SER A 124 6.63 -0.07 4.01
C SER A 124 8.05 -0.47 4.45
N PRO A 125 9.14 0.07 3.90
CA PRO A 125 10.48 -0.27 4.40
C PRO A 125 10.66 0.10 5.87
N LEU A 126 10.22 1.30 6.29
CA LEU A 126 10.39 1.75 7.67
C LEU A 126 9.63 0.87 8.65
N ILE A 127 8.35 0.57 8.40
CA ILE A 127 7.54 -0.21 9.34
C ILE A 127 8.06 -1.65 9.48
N TRP A 128 8.48 -2.28 8.37
CA TRP A 128 8.98 -3.65 8.39
C TRP A 128 10.38 -3.76 8.99
N ILE A 129 11.31 -2.89 8.59
CA ILE A 129 12.67 -2.92 9.14
C ILE A 129 12.63 -2.67 10.64
N SER A 130 11.93 -1.63 11.08
CA SER A 130 11.80 -1.33 12.51
C SER A 130 11.04 -2.42 13.28
N GLY A 131 9.98 -3.00 12.70
CA GLY A 131 9.20 -4.06 13.34
C GLY A 131 10.00 -5.36 13.49
N LEU A 132 10.76 -5.75 12.47
CA LEU A 132 11.65 -6.91 12.53
C LEU A 132 12.80 -6.68 13.52
N LEU A 133 13.39 -5.48 13.53
CA LEU A 133 14.39 -5.12 14.54
C LEU A 133 13.83 -5.25 15.96
N TYR A 134 12.58 -4.84 16.18
CA TYR A 134 11.90 -4.98 17.46
C TYR A 134 11.65 -6.45 17.84
N LEU A 135 11.21 -7.26 16.87
CA LEU A 135 10.95 -8.69 17.06
C LEU A 135 12.22 -9.48 17.44
N PHE A 136 13.35 -9.13 16.83
CA PHE A 136 14.64 -9.81 17.04
C PHE A 136 15.56 -9.07 18.02
N TYR A 137 15.01 -8.23 18.91
CA TYR A 137 15.80 -7.46 19.87
C TYR A 137 16.76 -8.33 20.71
N THR A 138 16.32 -9.51 21.13
CA THR A 138 17.14 -10.45 21.92
C THR A 138 18.36 -10.99 21.15
N ASP A 139 18.30 -11.00 19.82
CA ASP A 139 19.39 -11.49 18.96
C ASP A 139 20.39 -10.37 18.57
N TRP A 140 20.13 -9.11 18.93
CA TRP A 140 20.98 -7.98 18.55
C TRP A 140 22.46 -8.15 18.96
N PRO A 141 22.81 -8.64 20.16
CA PRO A 141 24.20 -8.88 20.54
C PRO A 141 24.92 -9.82 19.58
N ALA A 142 24.25 -10.93 19.19
CA ALA A 142 24.81 -11.90 18.26
C ALA A 142 24.95 -11.36 16.83
N LEU A 143 24.10 -10.40 16.45
CA LEU A 143 24.10 -9.74 15.14
C LEU A 143 25.01 -8.50 15.07
N GLY A 144 25.67 -8.12 16.17
CA GLY A 144 26.52 -6.93 16.24
C GLY A 144 25.73 -5.61 16.16
N LEU A 145 24.47 -5.61 16.57
CA LEU A 145 23.56 -4.46 16.49
C LEU A 145 23.45 -3.65 17.80
N GLU A 146 24.37 -3.88 18.75
CA GLU A 146 24.37 -3.25 20.08
C GLU A 146 24.47 -1.72 20.06
N GLY A 147 24.98 -1.14 18.97
CA GLY A 147 25.02 0.31 18.77
C GLY A 147 23.66 0.95 18.47
N LEU A 148 22.62 0.15 18.21
CA LEU A 148 21.26 0.65 17.99
C LEU A 148 20.55 0.91 19.33
N SER A 149 19.77 2.00 19.38
CA SER A 149 18.89 2.27 20.52
C SER A 149 17.52 1.63 20.29
N LEU A 150 17.09 0.79 21.24
CA LEU A 150 15.74 0.21 21.24
C LEU A 150 14.67 1.32 21.20
N GLY A 151 14.88 2.41 21.94
CA GLY A 151 13.98 3.56 21.95
C GLY A 151 13.86 4.22 20.58
N THR A 152 14.97 4.36 19.85
CA THR A 152 14.96 4.91 18.48
C THR A 152 14.20 3.99 17.52
N VAL A 153 14.43 2.68 17.59
CA VAL A 153 13.71 1.69 16.76
C VAL A 153 12.20 1.74 17.04
N ALA A 154 11.81 1.78 18.32
CA ALA A 154 10.41 1.88 18.73
C ALA A 154 9.74 3.17 18.22
N MET A 155 10.44 4.31 18.33
CA MET A 155 9.95 5.59 17.80
C MET A 155 9.78 5.56 16.29
N VAL A 156 10.74 5.00 15.55
CA VAL A 156 10.65 4.84 14.09
C VAL A 156 9.47 3.94 13.71
N HIS A 157 9.28 2.82 14.42
CA HIS A 157 8.15 1.93 14.18
C HIS A 157 6.81 2.63 14.40
N THR A 158 6.69 3.36 15.51
CA THR A 158 5.50 4.14 15.85
C THR A 158 5.21 5.22 14.80
N ALA A 159 6.24 5.96 14.36
CA ALA A 159 6.11 6.97 13.32
C ALA A 159 5.67 6.36 11.98
N ALA A 160 6.24 5.22 11.60
CA ALA A 160 5.84 4.50 10.40
C ALA A 160 4.40 3.95 10.49
N ALA A 161 3.98 3.47 11.67
CA ALA A 161 2.61 3.03 11.92
C ALA A 161 1.59 4.18 11.83
N ILE A 162 1.92 5.37 12.35
CA ILE A 162 1.09 6.57 12.19
C ILE A 162 1.01 6.98 10.71
N ALA A 163 2.13 6.95 9.99
CA ALA A 163 2.14 7.23 8.55
C ALA A 163 1.28 6.20 7.78
N MET A 164 1.31 4.92 8.16
CA MET A 164 0.46 3.87 7.61
C MET A 164 -1.03 4.16 7.86
N LEU A 165 -1.40 4.59 9.06
CA LEU A 165 -2.77 4.98 9.40
C LEU A 165 -3.25 6.15 8.52
N VAL A 166 -2.43 7.19 8.36
CA VAL A 166 -2.76 8.33 7.49
C VAL A 166 -2.94 7.87 6.04
N PHE A 167 -2.03 7.01 5.55
CA PHE A 167 -2.15 6.41 4.23
C PHE A 167 -3.45 5.61 4.09
N PHE A 168 -3.81 4.79 5.08
CA PHE A 168 -5.03 3.98 5.07
C PHE A 168 -6.28 4.85 4.99
N ILE A 169 -6.37 5.90 5.82
CA ILE A 169 -7.50 6.86 5.79
C ILE A 169 -7.60 7.53 4.42
N ALA A 170 -6.49 8.04 3.89
CA ALA A 170 -6.45 8.68 2.58
C ALA A 170 -6.82 7.69 1.46
N HIS A 171 -6.35 6.45 1.54
CA HIS A 171 -6.65 5.39 0.58
C HIS A 171 -8.15 5.08 0.54
N VAL A 172 -8.78 4.88 1.71
CA VAL A 172 -10.23 4.62 1.80
C VAL A 172 -11.02 5.82 1.31
N TYR A 173 -10.65 7.04 1.71
CA TYR A 173 -11.30 8.26 1.22
C TYR A 173 -11.28 8.32 -0.32
N LEU A 174 -10.11 8.13 -0.92
CA LEU A 174 -9.96 8.15 -2.38
C LEU A 174 -10.72 7.01 -3.07
N ALA A 175 -10.81 5.82 -2.45
CA ALA A 175 -11.64 4.72 -2.96
C ALA A 175 -13.14 5.08 -2.98
N LEU A 176 -13.58 6.01 -2.13
CA LEU A 176 -14.97 6.51 -2.08
C LEU A 176 -15.22 7.74 -2.98
N THR A 177 -14.22 8.24 -3.70
CA THR A 177 -14.39 9.37 -4.64
C THR A 177 -14.89 8.96 -6.03
N GLY A 178 -15.31 7.71 -6.21
CA GLY A 178 -15.84 7.22 -7.48
C GLY A 178 -17.14 7.93 -7.88
N ARG A 179 -17.62 7.68 -9.09
CA ARG A 179 -18.98 8.07 -9.50
C ARG A 179 -19.72 6.81 -9.99
N PRO A 180 -20.75 6.33 -9.28
CA PRO A 180 -21.18 6.72 -7.92
C PRO A 180 -20.07 6.52 -6.87
N PHE A 181 -20.21 7.11 -5.66
CA PHE A 181 -19.11 7.17 -4.66
C PHE A 181 -18.44 5.82 -4.37
N TYR A 182 -19.21 4.72 -4.42
CA TYR A 182 -18.72 3.36 -4.19
C TYR A 182 -18.13 2.67 -5.44
N ALA A 183 -18.03 3.33 -6.60
CA ALA A 183 -17.68 2.70 -7.87
C ALA A 183 -16.35 1.94 -7.83
N TYR A 184 -15.31 2.54 -7.26
CA TYR A 184 -14.00 1.87 -7.14
C TYR A 184 -14.03 0.71 -6.14
N VAL A 185 -14.76 0.86 -5.03
CA VAL A 185 -14.97 -0.24 -4.06
C VAL A 185 -15.72 -1.39 -4.70
N LYS A 186 -16.80 -1.11 -5.46
CA LYS A 186 -17.55 -2.11 -6.23
C LYS A 186 -16.64 -2.79 -7.25
N ALA A 187 -15.77 -2.07 -7.94
CA ALA A 187 -14.79 -2.66 -8.85
C ALA A 187 -13.80 -3.59 -8.11
N MET A 188 -13.34 -3.22 -6.91
CA MET A 188 -12.47 -4.05 -6.08
C MET A 188 -13.15 -5.28 -5.45
N ILE A 189 -14.49 -5.28 -5.33
CA ILE A 189 -15.26 -6.44 -4.85
C ILE A 189 -15.60 -7.36 -6.02
N THR A 190 -16.16 -6.80 -7.10
CA THR A 190 -16.69 -7.55 -8.24
C THR A 190 -15.61 -7.93 -9.26
N GLY A 191 -14.55 -7.12 -9.37
CA GLY A 191 -13.51 -7.22 -10.38
C GLY A 191 -13.81 -6.48 -11.69
N TYR A 192 -14.99 -5.89 -11.82
CA TYR A 192 -15.45 -5.24 -13.05
C TYR A 192 -15.56 -3.73 -12.89
N GLU A 193 -15.11 -3.00 -13.90
CA GLU A 193 -15.29 -1.56 -14.02
C GLU A 193 -16.25 -1.26 -15.17
N GLU A 194 -17.18 -0.33 -14.95
CA GLU A 194 -18.13 0.15 -15.95
C GLU A 194 -17.49 1.34 -16.68
N ILE A 195 -17.24 1.18 -17.98
CA ILE A 195 -16.71 2.24 -18.85
C ILE A 195 -17.87 2.80 -19.67
N GLU A 196 -18.10 4.12 -19.62
CA GLU A 196 -19.08 4.80 -20.50
C GLU A 196 -18.56 4.81 -21.95
N ASP A 197 -19.44 4.54 -22.92
CA ASP A 197 -19.11 4.23 -24.31
C ASP A 197 -18.59 5.43 -25.17
N ALA A 198 -18.20 6.56 -24.56
CA ALA A 198 -17.82 7.78 -25.28
C ALA A 198 -16.49 7.70 -26.05
N GLU A 199 -15.69 6.65 -25.89
CA GLU A 199 -14.39 6.49 -26.58
C GLU A 199 -14.32 5.27 -27.52
N ALA A 200 -15.46 4.60 -27.78
CA ALA A 200 -15.54 3.54 -28.78
C ALA A 200 -15.80 4.07 -30.21
N SER A 201 -16.17 5.34 -30.37
CA SER A 201 -16.21 5.97 -31.70
C SER A 201 -14.86 6.62 -32.01
N GLY A 202 -13.96 5.84 -32.60
CA GLY A 202 -12.87 6.40 -33.36
C GLY A 202 -13.44 7.33 -34.44
N LYS A 203 -13.00 8.60 -34.44
CA LYS A 203 -12.97 9.40 -35.65
C LYS A 203 -11.51 9.70 -35.98
N LYS A 204 -10.94 8.84 -36.84
CA LYS A 204 -10.20 9.32 -38.02
C LYS A 204 -11.15 10.21 -38.83
N PRO A 205 -10.70 11.32 -39.43
CA PRO A 205 -9.67 11.31 -40.48
C PRO A 205 -8.28 11.73 -40.01
#